data_AF-Q6Q973-F1
#
_entry.id   AF-Q6Q973-F1
#
_cell.length_a   1.000
_cell.length_b   1.000
_cell.length_c   1.000
_cell.angle_alpha   90.00
_cell.angle_beta   90.00
_cell.angle_gamma   90.00
#
_symmetry.space_group_name_H-M   'P 1'
#
loop_
_entity.id
_entity.type
_entity.pdbx_description
1 polymer ?
#
loop_
_entity_poly.entity_id
_entity_poly.type
_entity_poly.pdbx_seq_one_letter_code
_entity_poly.pdbx_strand_id
1 'polypeptide(L)'
;MKIFVYHTPEEIPNNRLPGCAVVIDVLRASSTIAAAINAGASAVQVFSDIEPLLEASETVEEDKRIRAGERGGRKVKACEFGNSPLAFTPENTEGRRLFLSTTNGTRCSESVRNASKVIMASLTNRQAVVNSLATKRPGTVWLVGSGWEGSYSLEDTVCAGAIIDGILAVGKTPLSKLAGNDEAIAAVSLFRQWQDQLLELLTSASHGQRLLKMRGKADVAYCSQLDVLDTLPIQKGLGIFVQRKPGVIEKTCEFLGRLVGRKPVNIPAVANPDVEAPAPEAKAEAKKPTTSKKAAAKVDEKAETPKAEAKPKGKDTPAPKVEAKPKAKGPAAKSLTAGAPKGAAPPKAKTEVKPKVEAKPQAKAEEQTFFSGS
;
A
#
# COMPACT_ATOMS: atom_id res chain seq x y z
N MET A 1 -11.27 -12.53 -21.19
CA MET A 1 -10.43 -12.52 -19.98
C MET A 1 -11.32 -12.68 -18.76
N LYS A 2 -10.78 -13.26 -17.69
CA LYS A 2 -11.40 -13.30 -16.35
C LYS A 2 -10.61 -12.40 -15.40
N ILE A 3 -11.30 -11.68 -14.51
CA ILE A 3 -10.69 -10.81 -13.51
C ILE A 3 -11.07 -11.30 -12.12
N PHE A 4 -10.08 -11.63 -11.29
CA PHE A 4 -10.26 -11.97 -9.88
C PHE A 4 -9.88 -10.77 -9.01
N VAL A 5 -10.58 -10.58 -7.89
CA VAL A 5 -10.19 -9.65 -6.83
C VAL A 5 -9.73 -10.43 -5.61
N TYR A 6 -8.64 -9.98 -4.99
CA TYR A 6 -8.13 -10.44 -3.70
C TYR A 6 -7.93 -9.22 -2.82
N HIS A 7 -8.48 -9.20 -1.60
CA HIS A 7 -8.43 -8.05 -0.71
C HIS A 7 -7.09 -7.93 0.03
N THR A 8 -6.38 -9.06 0.18
CA THR A 8 -5.04 -9.15 0.76
C THR A 8 -4.13 -10.06 -0.09
N PRO A 9 -2.79 -9.95 0.03
CA PRO A 9 -1.83 -10.82 -0.64
C PRO A 9 -1.96 -12.32 -0.32
N GLU A 10 -2.52 -12.67 0.85
CA GLU A 10 -2.59 -14.04 1.36
C GLU A 10 -3.80 -14.85 0.83
N GLU A 11 -4.80 -14.16 0.26
CA GLU A 11 -5.94 -14.80 -0.43
C GLU A 11 -5.54 -15.37 -1.82
N ILE A 12 -4.32 -15.07 -2.28
CA ILE A 12 -3.83 -15.47 -3.60
C ILE A 12 -3.63 -17.00 -3.69
N PRO A 13 -4.20 -17.67 -4.71
CA PRO A 13 -4.09 -19.12 -4.84
C PRO A 13 -2.73 -19.55 -5.42
N ASN A 14 -1.93 -20.22 -4.60
CA ASN A 14 -0.59 -20.73 -4.93
C ASN A 14 -0.53 -21.80 -6.04
N ASN A 15 -1.66 -22.28 -6.57
CA ASN A 15 -1.74 -23.39 -7.53
C ASN A 15 -1.90 -22.96 -9.00
N ARG A 16 -1.93 -21.65 -9.28
CA ARG A 16 -2.11 -21.08 -10.63
C ARG A 16 -1.49 -19.68 -10.69
N LEU A 17 -1.28 -19.13 -11.89
CA LEU A 17 -0.71 -17.79 -12.10
C LEU A 17 -1.57 -16.95 -13.07
N PRO A 18 -1.58 -15.62 -12.96
CA PRO A 18 -2.27 -14.74 -13.89
C PRO A 18 -1.34 -14.31 -15.04
N GLY A 19 -1.93 -13.94 -16.17
CA GLY A 19 -1.19 -13.25 -17.24
C GLY A 19 -0.87 -11.80 -16.89
N CYS A 20 -1.63 -11.20 -15.98
CA CYS A 20 -1.29 -9.92 -15.36
C CYS A 20 -1.82 -9.85 -13.91
N ALA A 21 -0.96 -9.50 -12.96
CA ALA A 21 -1.36 -9.02 -11.65
C ALA A 21 -1.36 -7.49 -11.62
N VAL A 22 -2.26 -6.92 -10.83
CA VAL A 22 -2.40 -5.49 -10.56
C VAL A 22 -2.34 -5.31 -9.05
N VAL A 23 -1.30 -4.65 -8.56
CA VAL A 23 -1.14 -4.32 -7.14
C VAL A 23 -1.80 -2.98 -6.85
N ILE A 24 -2.56 -2.92 -5.76
CA ILE A 24 -3.38 -1.77 -5.36
C ILE A 24 -3.07 -1.42 -3.90
N ASP A 25 -2.56 -0.21 -3.65
CA ASP A 25 -2.20 0.36 -2.35
C ASP A 25 -2.57 1.86 -2.40
N VAL A 26 -3.88 2.15 -2.42
CA VAL A 26 -4.43 3.48 -2.77
C VAL A 26 -4.04 4.52 -1.74
N LEU A 27 -4.15 4.15 -0.47
CA LEU A 27 -3.56 4.87 0.66
C LEU A 27 -2.36 4.00 1.08
N ARG A 28 -1.14 4.27 0.63
CA ARG A 28 -0.69 5.38 -0.26
C ARG A 28 0.30 4.93 -1.35
N ALA A 29 0.89 3.74 -1.28
CA ALA A 29 2.10 3.42 -2.03
C ALA A 29 1.88 3.34 -3.55
N SER A 30 0.76 2.80 -4.05
CA SER A 30 0.53 2.74 -5.51
C SER A 30 0.24 4.13 -6.08
N SER A 31 -0.48 4.97 -5.32
CA SER A 31 -0.68 6.39 -5.62
C SER A 31 0.64 7.18 -5.63
N THR A 32 1.52 6.94 -4.65
CA THR A 32 2.87 7.53 -4.58
C THR A 32 3.77 7.08 -5.74
N ILE A 33 3.77 5.78 -6.07
CA ILE A 33 4.53 5.23 -7.21
C ILE A 33 4.05 5.86 -8.53
N ALA A 34 2.73 6.01 -8.71
CA ALA A 34 2.16 6.67 -9.88
C ALA A 34 2.54 8.17 -9.93
N ALA A 35 2.40 8.91 -8.83
CA ALA A 35 2.75 10.33 -8.74
C ALA A 35 4.25 10.58 -9.03
N ALA A 36 5.15 9.82 -8.42
CA ALA A 36 6.60 9.96 -8.66
C ALA A 36 6.98 9.65 -10.12
N ILE A 37 6.35 8.63 -10.73
CA ILE A 37 6.57 8.32 -12.15
C ILE A 37 6.00 9.41 -13.07
N ASN A 38 4.90 10.07 -12.68
CA ASN A 38 4.37 11.22 -13.40
C ASN A 38 5.29 12.44 -13.29
N ALA A 39 5.92 12.63 -12.13
CA ALA A 39 6.96 13.62 -11.86
C ALA A 39 8.34 13.26 -12.47
N GLY A 40 8.39 12.29 -13.39
CA GLY A 40 9.59 12.00 -14.19
C GLY A 40 10.60 11.02 -13.57
N ALA A 41 10.26 10.30 -12.50
CA ALA A 41 11.15 9.31 -11.90
C ALA A 41 11.58 8.24 -12.92
N SER A 42 12.89 8.00 -13.04
CA SER A 42 13.43 7.00 -13.97
C SER A 42 13.09 5.57 -13.57
N ALA A 43 12.97 5.32 -12.26
CA ALA A 43 12.38 4.12 -11.67
C ALA A 43 11.93 4.39 -10.22
N VAL A 44 11.02 3.56 -9.71
CA VAL A 44 10.71 3.45 -8.28
C VAL A 44 11.03 2.04 -7.82
N GLN A 45 11.86 1.88 -6.79
CA GLN A 45 12.11 0.59 -6.14
C GLN A 45 11.48 0.57 -4.74
N VAL A 46 10.71 -0.47 -4.47
CA VAL A 46 9.96 -0.64 -3.21
C VAL A 46 10.69 -1.60 -2.27
N PHE A 47 10.70 -1.27 -0.96
CA PHE A 47 11.33 -2.05 0.11
C PHE A 47 10.34 -2.25 1.27
N SER A 48 10.42 -3.39 1.97
CA SER A 48 9.79 -3.51 3.29
C SER A 48 10.51 -2.58 4.27
N ASP A 49 11.84 -2.60 4.27
CA ASP A 49 12.67 -2.06 5.34
C ASP A 49 13.66 -0.98 4.91
N ILE A 50 13.94 -0.10 5.88
CA ILE A 50 14.77 1.09 5.70
C ILE A 50 16.24 0.71 5.50
N GLU A 51 16.71 -0.36 6.14
CA GLU A 51 18.12 -0.79 6.04
C GLU A 51 18.45 -1.27 4.60
N PRO A 52 17.73 -2.25 4.00
CA PRO A 52 17.91 -2.60 2.58
C PRO A 52 17.65 -1.43 1.60
N LEU A 53 16.77 -0.49 1.95
CA LEU A 53 16.53 0.73 1.15
C LEU A 53 17.77 1.60 1.12
N LEU A 54 18.36 1.88 2.28
CA LEU A 54 19.57 2.68 2.41
C LEU A 54 20.73 2.01 1.67
N GLU A 55 21.00 0.73 1.92
CA GLU A 55 22.03 -0.07 1.23
C GLU A 55 21.88 -0.02 -0.30
N ALA A 56 20.68 -0.32 -0.82
CA ALA A 56 20.44 -0.30 -2.26
C ALA A 56 20.55 1.11 -2.86
N SER A 57 20.17 2.15 -2.11
CA SER A 57 20.28 3.54 -2.57
C SER A 57 21.70 4.09 -2.55
N GLU A 58 22.61 3.55 -1.74
CA GLU A 58 24.05 3.88 -1.82
C GLU A 58 24.72 3.32 -3.10
N THR A 59 24.06 2.46 -3.86
CA THR A 59 24.52 2.03 -5.20
C THR A 59 24.23 3.04 -6.32
N VAL A 60 23.65 4.20 -5.98
CA VAL A 60 23.31 5.28 -6.92
C VAL A 60 23.84 6.61 -6.37
N GLU A 61 24.34 7.46 -7.26
CA GLU A 61 24.80 8.82 -6.94
C GLU A 61 23.73 9.65 -6.24
N GLU A 62 24.14 10.55 -5.33
CA GLU A 62 23.22 11.35 -4.52
C GLU A 62 22.32 12.27 -5.36
N ASP A 63 22.84 12.83 -6.46
CA ASP A 63 22.07 13.67 -7.39
C ASP A 63 20.98 12.90 -8.16
N LYS A 64 21.07 11.57 -8.21
CA LYS A 64 20.23 10.66 -9.00
C LYS A 64 19.31 9.77 -8.17
N ARG A 65 19.33 9.88 -6.84
CA ARG A 65 18.49 9.10 -5.92
C ARG A 65 17.52 9.96 -5.13
N ILE A 66 16.46 9.34 -4.65
CA ILE A 66 15.52 9.91 -3.68
C ILE A 66 15.12 8.80 -2.71
N ARG A 67 15.08 9.09 -1.42
CA ARG A 67 14.64 8.18 -0.36
C ARG A 67 13.30 8.66 0.18
N ALA A 68 12.30 7.80 0.06
CA ALA A 68 11.02 7.95 0.74
C ALA A 68 10.81 6.78 1.69
N GLY A 69 10.41 7.05 2.92
CA GLY A 69 10.24 5.98 3.90
C GLY A 69 9.35 6.40 5.04
N GLU A 70 8.45 5.51 5.44
CA GLU A 70 7.58 5.74 6.58
C GLU A 70 7.57 4.59 7.59
N ARG A 71 7.23 4.91 8.84
CA ARG A 71 6.88 3.95 9.88
C ARG A 71 5.67 4.46 10.68
N GLY A 72 4.58 3.70 10.64
CA GLY A 72 3.33 4.05 11.32
C GLY A 72 2.69 5.36 10.84
N GLY A 73 2.90 5.69 9.56
CA GLY A 73 2.39 6.88 8.85
C GLY A 73 3.34 8.06 8.76
N ARG A 74 4.47 8.06 9.49
CA ARG A 74 5.39 9.20 9.63
C ARG A 74 6.71 8.96 8.91
N LYS A 75 7.27 10.03 8.32
CA LYS A 75 8.59 10.02 7.65
C LYS A 75 9.70 9.52 8.57
N VAL A 76 10.58 8.67 8.05
CA VAL A 76 11.79 8.21 8.74
C VAL A 76 12.92 9.23 8.55
N LYS A 77 13.70 9.51 9.61
CA LYS A 77 14.74 10.57 9.60
C LYS A 77 15.81 10.38 8.51
N ALA A 78 16.10 9.14 8.11
CA ALA A 78 17.06 8.80 7.05
C ALA A 78 16.48 8.87 5.62
N CYS A 79 15.32 9.52 5.44
CA CYS A 79 14.67 9.70 4.14
C CYS A 79 14.27 11.17 3.94
N GLU A 80 14.54 11.69 2.75
CA GLU A 80 14.16 13.05 2.36
C GLU A 80 12.64 13.24 2.39
N PHE A 81 11.87 12.24 1.96
CA PHE A 81 10.41 12.28 1.88
C PHE A 81 9.69 11.16 2.67
N GLY A 82 8.40 11.37 2.92
CA GLY A 82 7.49 10.31 3.38
C GLY A 82 6.75 9.65 2.22
N ASN A 83 5.82 8.74 2.51
CA ASN A 83 4.95 8.10 1.50
C ASN A 83 3.73 8.98 1.13
N SER A 84 3.92 10.28 0.90
CA SER A 84 2.89 11.18 0.38
C SER A 84 3.07 11.33 -1.13
N PRO A 85 2.03 11.15 -1.97
CA PRO A 85 2.13 11.38 -3.40
C PRO A 85 2.39 12.85 -3.75
N LEU A 86 1.99 13.79 -2.87
CA LEU A 86 2.18 15.24 -3.03
C LEU A 86 3.61 15.71 -2.73
N ALA A 87 4.52 14.81 -2.34
CA ALA A 87 5.93 15.11 -2.13
C ALA A 87 6.74 15.19 -3.44
N PHE A 88 6.24 14.61 -4.53
CA PHE A 88 7.00 14.41 -5.77
C PHE A 88 6.59 15.41 -6.85
N THR A 89 7.53 16.25 -7.27
CA THR A 89 7.36 17.27 -8.31
C THR A 89 8.48 17.12 -9.35
N PRO A 90 8.30 17.58 -10.61
CA PRO A 90 9.34 17.45 -11.63
C PRO A 90 10.72 17.97 -11.18
N GLU A 91 10.73 19.11 -10.49
CA GLU A 91 11.93 19.79 -10.00
C GLU A 91 12.72 18.96 -8.97
N ASN A 92 12.04 18.08 -8.22
CA ASN A 92 12.67 17.22 -7.24
C ASN A 92 12.79 15.74 -7.68
N THR A 93 12.09 15.33 -8.74
CA THR A 93 11.93 13.92 -9.14
C THR A 93 12.45 13.56 -10.53
N GLU A 94 12.54 14.50 -11.48
CA GLU A 94 12.84 14.16 -12.88
C GLU A 94 14.21 13.46 -13.06
N GLY A 95 14.20 12.34 -13.78
CA GLY A 95 15.39 11.51 -14.04
C GLY A 95 15.89 10.69 -12.84
N ARG A 96 15.52 11.05 -11.61
CA ARG A 96 15.98 10.38 -10.38
C ARG A 96 15.28 9.04 -10.15
N ARG A 97 15.93 8.16 -9.40
CA ARG A 97 15.37 6.89 -8.93
C ARG A 97 14.84 7.05 -7.50
N LEU A 98 13.55 6.79 -7.32
CA LEU A 98 12.93 6.75 -6.01
C LEU A 98 13.16 5.38 -5.35
N PHE A 99 13.59 5.39 -4.11
CA PHE A 99 13.70 4.24 -3.22
C PHE A 99 12.65 4.43 -2.12
N LEU A 100 11.64 3.56 -2.06
CA LEU A 100 10.42 3.73 -1.26
C LEU A 100 10.23 2.60 -0.25
N SER A 101 10.24 2.89 1.06
CA SER A 101 9.86 1.92 2.10
C SER A 101 8.40 2.09 2.52
N THR A 102 7.65 0.99 2.41
CA THR A 102 6.24 0.88 2.81
C THR A 102 6.00 -0.53 3.37
N THR A 103 5.14 -0.63 4.39
CA THR A 103 4.80 -1.90 5.05
C THR A 103 4.17 -2.93 4.10
N ASN A 104 3.41 -2.49 3.09
CA ASN A 104 2.61 -3.40 2.26
C ASN A 104 3.18 -3.61 0.84
N GLY A 105 3.86 -2.60 0.27
CA GLY A 105 4.17 -2.55 -1.17
C GLY A 105 5.08 -3.68 -1.66
N THR A 106 6.07 -4.11 -0.87
CA THR A 106 6.90 -5.29 -1.19
C THR A 106 6.15 -6.59 -0.99
N ARG A 107 5.48 -6.78 0.14
CA ARG A 107 4.65 -7.98 0.43
C ARG A 107 3.71 -8.29 -0.72
N CYS A 108 3.01 -7.28 -1.23
CA CYS A 108 2.10 -7.44 -2.36
C CYS A 108 2.81 -7.58 -3.72
N SER A 109 4.04 -7.06 -3.89
CA SER A 109 4.83 -7.25 -5.13
C SER A 109 5.49 -8.63 -5.20
N GLU A 110 5.87 -9.20 -4.05
CA GLU A 110 6.44 -10.54 -3.90
C GLU A 110 5.37 -11.63 -4.10
N SER A 111 4.18 -11.48 -3.53
CA SER A 111 3.09 -12.48 -3.70
C SER A 111 2.70 -12.68 -5.17
N VAL A 112 2.91 -11.67 -6.01
CA VAL A 112 2.66 -11.71 -7.47
C VAL A 112 3.93 -11.81 -8.32
N ARG A 113 5.12 -12.04 -7.72
CA ARG A 113 6.43 -12.07 -8.42
C ARG A 113 6.49 -12.99 -9.65
N ASN A 114 5.69 -14.07 -9.63
CA ASN A 114 5.63 -15.08 -10.67
C ASN A 114 4.59 -14.78 -11.77
N ALA A 115 3.81 -13.70 -11.66
CA ALA A 115 2.85 -13.28 -12.68
C ALA A 115 3.56 -12.81 -13.96
N SER A 116 3.03 -13.15 -15.13
CA SER A 116 3.69 -12.82 -16.41
C SER A 116 3.84 -11.32 -16.67
N LYS A 117 3.01 -10.50 -16.00
CA LYS A 117 3.13 -9.04 -15.87
C LYS A 117 2.66 -8.64 -14.47
N VAL A 118 3.29 -7.64 -13.89
CA VAL A 118 2.85 -6.97 -12.66
C VAL A 118 2.83 -5.47 -12.92
N ILE A 119 1.73 -4.81 -12.55
CA ILE A 119 1.53 -3.36 -12.70
C ILE A 119 0.95 -2.78 -11.41
N MET A 120 1.18 -1.49 -11.12
CA MET A 120 0.55 -0.79 -9.99
C MET A 120 -0.67 0.01 -10.44
N ALA A 121 -1.71 0.02 -9.62
CA ALA A 121 -2.92 0.81 -9.84
C ALA A 121 -3.39 1.51 -8.57
N SER A 122 -3.97 2.68 -8.78
CA SER A 122 -4.66 3.52 -7.81
C SER A 122 -5.85 4.18 -8.53
N LEU A 123 -6.72 4.88 -7.80
CA LEU A 123 -7.79 5.66 -8.43
C LEU A 123 -7.21 6.71 -9.41
N THR A 124 -6.06 7.32 -9.07
CA THR A 124 -5.47 8.42 -9.85
C THR A 124 -4.95 7.99 -11.22
N ASN A 125 -4.61 6.71 -11.42
CA ASN A 125 -4.10 6.18 -12.69
C ASN A 125 -4.94 5.03 -13.29
N ARG A 126 -6.17 4.86 -12.81
CA ARG A 126 -7.08 3.74 -13.14
C ARG A 126 -7.37 3.62 -14.64
N GLN A 127 -7.56 4.70 -15.39
CA GLN A 127 -7.84 4.64 -16.83
C GLN A 127 -6.64 4.11 -17.64
N ALA A 128 -5.39 4.41 -17.26
CA ALA A 128 -4.20 3.85 -17.90
C ALA A 128 -4.14 2.32 -17.72
N VAL A 129 -4.54 1.83 -16.54
CA VAL A 129 -4.65 0.40 -16.21
C VAL A 129 -5.76 -0.26 -17.02
N VAL A 130 -6.95 0.35 -17.09
CA VAL A 130 -8.09 -0.11 -17.91
C VAL A 130 -7.71 -0.19 -19.39
N ASN A 131 -7.07 0.84 -19.93
CA ASN A 131 -6.57 0.87 -21.31
C ASN A 131 -5.63 -0.31 -21.57
N SER A 132 -4.63 -0.51 -20.70
CA SER A 132 -3.66 -1.60 -20.80
C SER A 132 -4.33 -2.98 -20.81
N LEU A 133 -5.24 -3.24 -19.87
CA LEU A 133 -5.93 -4.52 -19.74
C LEU A 133 -6.93 -4.78 -20.88
N ALA A 134 -7.70 -3.77 -21.31
CA ALA A 134 -8.66 -3.88 -22.39
C ALA A 134 -7.99 -4.12 -23.76
N THR A 135 -6.79 -3.56 -23.98
CA THR A 135 -5.97 -3.79 -25.17
C THR A 135 -5.22 -5.13 -25.12
N LYS A 136 -4.55 -5.47 -24.01
CA LYS A 136 -3.67 -6.67 -23.95
C LYS A 136 -4.38 -7.97 -23.58
N ARG A 137 -5.56 -7.90 -22.94
CA ARG A 137 -6.47 -9.03 -22.66
C ARG A 137 -5.78 -10.32 -22.19
N PRO A 138 -5.01 -10.29 -21.09
CA PRO A 138 -3.99 -11.30 -20.75
C PRO A 138 -4.54 -12.65 -20.20
N GLY A 139 -5.70 -13.12 -20.70
CA GLY A 139 -6.36 -14.34 -20.23
C GLY A 139 -6.98 -14.18 -18.84
N THR A 140 -6.13 -14.20 -17.82
CA THR A 140 -6.46 -14.06 -16.40
C THR A 140 -5.79 -12.83 -15.82
N VAL A 141 -6.58 -11.97 -15.17
CA VAL A 141 -6.12 -10.81 -14.39
C VAL A 141 -6.39 -11.06 -12.92
N TRP A 142 -5.46 -10.69 -12.05
CA TRP A 142 -5.69 -10.54 -10.61
C TRP A 142 -5.57 -9.07 -10.24
N LEU A 143 -6.56 -8.54 -9.51
CA LEU A 143 -6.48 -7.27 -8.81
C LEU A 143 -6.24 -7.60 -7.33
N VAL A 144 -5.12 -7.17 -6.78
CA VAL A 144 -4.67 -7.53 -5.44
C VAL A 144 -4.58 -6.27 -4.60
N GLY A 145 -5.42 -6.18 -3.58
CA GLY A 145 -5.32 -5.19 -2.53
C GLY A 145 -4.12 -5.46 -1.63
N SER A 146 -3.47 -4.38 -1.22
CA SER A 146 -2.35 -4.39 -0.28
C SER A 146 -2.81 -4.71 1.15
N GLY A 147 -4.05 -4.33 1.46
CA GLY A 147 -4.70 -4.52 2.76
C GLY A 147 -4.28 -3.49 3.80
N TRP A 148 -5.10 -3.29 4.82
CA TRP A 148 -4.77 -2.45 5.98
C TRP A 148 -4.59 -3.31 7.23
N GLU A 149 -3.45 -3.14 7.94
CA GLU A 149 -3.08 -3.94 9.14
C GLU A 149 -3.19 -5.47 8.94
N GLY A 150 -3.01 -5.95 7.70
CA GLY A 150 -3.12 -7.36 7.32
C GLY A 150 -4.54 -7.86 7.04
N SER A 151 -5.51 -6.94 6.93
CA SER A 151 -6.93 -7.21 6.66
C SER A 151 -7.44 -6.41 5.45
N TYR A 152 -8.73 -6.53 5.15
CA TYR A 152 -9.45 -5.84 4.08
C TYR A 152 -9.16 -4.32 4.03
N SER A 153 -8.81 -3.83 2.83
CA SER A 153 -8.73 -2.40 2.51
C SER A 153 -9.94 -1.96 1.68
N LEU A 154 -10.62 -0.91 2.14
CA LEU A 154 -11.83 -0.37 1.51
C LEU A 154 -11.47 0.44 0.27
N GLU A 155 -10.41 1.23 0.38
CA GLU A 155 -9.82 2.02 -0.69
C GLU A 155 -9.22 1.16 -1.81
N ASP A 156 -8.56 0.04 -1.49
CA ASP A 156 -8.02 -0.86 -2.51
C ASP A 156 -9.17 -1.61 -3.23
N THR A 157 -10.20 -2.02 -2.49
CA THR A 157 -11.35 -2.74 -3.05
C THR A 157 -12.20 -1.84 -3.96
N VAL A 158 -12.43 -0.58 -3.59
CA VAL A 158 -13.17 0.36 -4.47
C VAL A 158 -12.38 0.68 -5.74
N CYS A 159 -11.05 0.78 -5.65
CA CYS A 159 -10.18 0.92 -6.82
C CYS A 159 -10.21 -0.33 -7.72
N ALA A 160 -10.22 -1.54 -7.15
CA ALA A 160 -10.40 -2.77 -7.92
C ALA A 160 -11.76 -2.75 -8.67
N GLY A 161 -12.82 -2.28 -8.02
CA GLY A 161 -14.14 -2.05 -8.63
C GLY A 161 -14.09 -1.07 -9.79
N ALA A 162 -13.42 0.07 -9.62
CA ALA A 162 -13.29 1.12 -10.63
C ALA A 162 -12.54 0.64 -11.90
N ILE A 163 -11.56 -0.26 -11.73
CA ILE A 163 -10.84 -0.90 -12.84
C ILE A 163 -11.77 -1.87 -13.59
N ILE A 164 -12.50 -2.72 -12.88
CA ILE A 164 -13.42 -3.69 -13.52
C ILE A 164 -14.55 -2.94 -14.24
N ASP A 165 -15.14 -1.92 -13.62
CA ASP A 165 -16.22 -1.14 -14.22
C ASP A 165 -15.77 -0.38 -15.48
N GLY A 166 -14.57 0.23 -15.45
CA GLY A 166 -13.97 0.81 -16.65
C GLY A 166 -13.78 -0.20 -17.79
N ILE A 167 -13.42 -1.46 -17.47
CA ILE A 167 -13.30 -2.55 -18.45
C ILE A 167 -14.68 -2.99 -18.99
N LEU A 168 -15.74 -2.92 -18.19
CA LEU A 168 -17.12 -3.13 -18.65
C LEU A 168 -17.55 -2.02 -19.61
N ALA A 169 -17.29 -0.75 -19.26
CA ALA A 169 -17.70 0.42 -20.03
C ALA A 169 -17.07 0.48 -21.43
N VAL A 170 -15.81 0.04 -21.59
CA VAL A 170 -15.15 -0.08 -22.91
C VAL A 170 -15.37 -1.44 -23.60
N GLY A 171 -16.18 -2.31 -23.00
CA GLY A 171 -16.35 -3.71 -23.39
C GLY A 171 -17.74 -4.08 -23.91
N LYS A 172 -17.89 -5.34 -24.32
CA LYS A 172 -19.19 -6.02 -24.57
C LYS A 172 -19.36 -7.29 -23.74
N THR A 173 -18.48 -7.50 -22.76
CA THR A 173 -18.49 -8.69 -21.88
C THR A 173 -19.26 -8.32 -20.60
N PRO A 174 -20.40 -8.96 -20.29
CA PRO A 174 -21.14 -8.67 -19.05
C PRO A 174 -20.34 -9.11 -17.82
N LEU A 175 -20.62 -8.50 -16.66
CA LEU A 175 -19.90 -8.77 -15.40
C LEU A 175 -19.89 -10.26 -15.03
N SER A 176 -20.99 -10.99 -15.20
CA SER A 176 -21.07 -12.45 -14.99
C SER A 176 -20.09 -13.26 -15.84
N LYS A 177 -19.69 -12.76 -17.01
CA LYS A 177 -18.65 -13.37 -17.85
C LYS A 177 -17.25 -12.84 -17.51
N LEU A 178 -17.11 -11.60 -17.05
CA LEU A 178 -15.82 -10.97 -16.72
C LEU A 178 -15.28 -11.36 -15.32
N ALA A 179 -16.12 -11.39 -14.29
CA ALA A 179 -15.74 -11.72 -12.91
C ALA A 179 -15.26 -13.17 -12.80
N GLY A 180 -14.15 -13.40 -12.09
CA GLY A 180 -13.59 -14.71 -11.77
C GLY A 180 -14.06 -15.27 -10.43
N ASN A 181 -14.43 -14.39 -9.50
CA ASN A 181 -14.90 -14.68 -8.16
C ASN A 181 -15.90 -13.59 -7.68
N ASP A 182 -16.56 -13.82 -6.55
CA ASP A 182 -17.65 -12.97 -6.07
C ASP A 182 -17.15 -11.62 -5.54
N GLU A 183 -15.93 -11.58 -5.02
CA GLU A 183 -15.20 -10.37 -4.62
C GLU A 183 -15.09 -9.36 -5.77
N ALA A 184 -14.98 -9.83 -7.02
CA ALA A 184 -14.98 -8.97 -8.22
C ALA A 184 -16.36 -8.38 -8.54
N ILE A 185 -17.45 -9.04 -8.13
CA ILE A 185 -18.82 -8.53 -8.25
C ILE A 185 -19.10 -7.52 -7.12
N ALA A 186 -18.68 -7.85 -5.89
CA ALA A 186 -18.76 -6.97 -4.73
C ALA A 186 -17.98 -5.66 -4.95
N ALA A 187 -16.75 -5.73 -5.47
CA ALA A 187 -15.92 -4.56 -5.76
C ALA A 187 -16.58 -3.59 -6.77
N VAL A 188 -17.15 -4.09 -7.87
CA VAL A 188 -17.89 -3.26 -8.84
C VAL A 188 -19.12 -2.62 -8.20
N SER A 189 -19.82 -3.36 -7.32
CA SER A 189 -21.01 -2.87 -6.63
C SER A 189 -20.66 -1.75 -5.64
N LEU A 190 -19.57 -1.92 -4.88
CA LEU A 190 -18.98 -0.90 -4.01
C LEU A 190 -18.59 0.36 -4.80
N PHE A 191 -17.88 0.21 -5.92
CA PHE A 191 -17.51 1.36 -6.75
C PHE A 191 -18.72 2.12 -7.26
N ARG A 192 -19.70 1.45 -7.87
CA ARG A 192 -20.91 2.11 -8.41
C ARG A 192 -21.73 2.85 -7.36
N GLN A 193 -21.70 2.40 -6.09
CA GLN A 193 -22.38 3.06 -4.98
C GLN A 193 -21.64 4.31 -4.48
N TRP A 194 -20.34 4.44 -4.72
CA TRP A 194 -19.47 5.47 -4.13
C TRP A 194 -18.64 6.27 -5.13
N GLN A 195 -18.73 6.02 -6.43
CA GLN A 195 -17.94 6.68 -7.49
C GLN A 195 -18.02 8.22 -7.44
N ASP A 196 -19.19 8.76 -7.08
CA ASP A 196 -19.46 10.20 -6.98
C ASP A 196 -19.07 10.78 -5.59
N GLN A 197 -18.66 9.92 -4.65
CA GLN A 197 -18.41 10.24 -3.23
C GLN A 197 -17.10 9.58 -2.72
N LEU A 198 -16.12 9.32 -3.61
CA LEU A 198 -14.89 8.58 -3.28
C LEU A 198 -14.07 9.24 -2.16
N LEU A 199 -14.06 10.58 -2.08
CA LEU A 199 -13.40 11.30 -0.99
C LEU A 199 -14.05 11.00 0.36
N GLU A 200 -15.38 10.90 0.43
CA GLU A 200 -16.10 10.56 1.66
C GLU A 200 -15.87 9.10 2.04
N LEU A 201 -15.87 8.18 1.06
CA LEU A 201 -15.55 6.76 1.28
C LEU A 201 -14.13 6.59 1.85
N LEU A 202 -13.12 7.18 1.20
CA LEU A 202 -11.73 7.11 1.66
C LEU A 202 -11.53 7.84 2.99
N THR A 203 -12.25 8.94 3.24
CA THR A 203 -12.28 9.62 4.55
C THR A 203 -12.87 8.72 5.64
N SER A 204 -13.85 7.89 5.30
CA SER A 204 -14.55 7.00 6.25
C SER A 204 -13.81 5.67 6.50
N ALA A 205 -12.94 5.25 5.57
CA ALA A 205 -12.12 4.05 5.71
C ALA A 205 -11.21 4.10 6.96
N SER A 206 -10.97 2.96 7.59
CA SER A 206 -10.12 2.84 8.79
C SER A 206 -8.72 3.45 8.59
N HIS A 207 -8.13 3.25 7.41
CA HIS A 207 -6.84 3.82 7.07
C HIS A 207 -6.91 5.33 6.79
N GLY A 208 -7.93 5.81 6.09
CA GLY A 208 -8.15 7.25 5.93
C GLY A 208 -8.33 7.97 7.27
N GLN A 209 -9.14 7.41 8.16
CA GLN A 209 -9.28 7.86 9.55
C GLN A 209 -7.95 7.83 10.33
N ARG A 210 -7.04 6.90 10.01
CA ARG A 210 -5.69 6.84 10.58
C ARG A 210 -4.77 7.93 10.02
N LEU A 211 -4.83 8.23 8.71
CA LEU A 211 -4.07 9.28 8.02
C LEU A 211 -4.53 10.69 8.39
N LEU A 212 -5.83 10.92 8.53
CA LEU A 212 -6.41 12.22 8.93
C LEU A 212 -5.88 12.67 10.31
N LYS A 213 -5.74 11.72 11.25
CA LYS A 213 -5.11 11.93 12.57
C LYS A 213 -3.61 12.27 12.50
N MET A 214 -3.00 12.16 11.32
CA MET A 214 -1.59 12.51 11.03
C MET A 214 -1.48 13.65 10.01
N ARG A 215 -2.51 14.51 9.89
CA ARG A 215 -2.61 15.63 8.93
C ARG A 215 -2.69 15.24 7.45
N GLY A 216 -2.75 13.95 7.10
CA GLY A 216 -2.83 13.43 5.73
C GLY A 216 -4.13 13.70 4.97
N LYS A 217 -4.85 14.80 5.25
CA LYS A 217 -6.08 15.19 4.54
C LYS A 217 -5.82 15.47 3.06
N ALA A 218 -4.68 16.09 2.74
CA ALA A 218 -4.28 16.36 1.36
C ALA A 218 -4.00 15.05 0.58
N ASP A 219 -3.31 14.09 1.21
CA ASP A 219 -3.09 12.75 0.63
C ASP A 219 -4.41 12.01 0.36
N VAL A 220 -5.33 11.98 1.33
CA VAL A 220 -6.64 11.34 1.16
C VAL A 220 -7.44 12.00 0.03
N ALA A 221 -7.40 13.33 -0.07
CA ALA A 221 -7.99 14.07 -1.18
C ALA A 221 -7.32 13.77 -2.53
N TYR A 222 -5.99 13.64 -2.58
CA TYR A 222 -5.27 13.27 -3.80
C TYR A 222 -5.61 11.84 -4.25
N CYS A 223 -5.47 10.87 -3.35
CA CYS A 223 -5.72 9.45 -3.63
C CYS A 223 -7.17 9.13 -3.98
N SER A 224 -8.14 9.99 -3.65
CA SER A 224 -9.55 9.85 -4.06
C SER A 224 -9.84 10.28 -5.52
N GLN A 225 -8.93 10.98 -6.18
CA GLN A 225 -9.15 11.49 -7.54
C GLN A 225 -9.09 10.35 -8.57
N LEU A 226 -10.02 10.36 -9.52
CA LEU A 226 -10.03 9.42 -10.64
C LEU A 226 -9.21 9.97 -11.81
N ASP A 227 -8.36 9.11 -12.39
CA ASP A 227 -7.80 9.25 -13.75
C ASP A 227 -7.01 10.52 -14.07
N VAL A 228 -6.49 11.21 -13.05
CA VAL A 228 -5.69 12.42 -13.22
C VAL A 228 -4.27 12.14 -13.77
N LEU A 229 -3.80 10.89 -13.73
CA LEU A 229 -2.50 10.44 -14.26
C LEU A 229 -2.67 9.40 -15.39
N ASP A 230 -1.95 9.56 -16.51
CA ASP A 230 -1.82 8.52 -17.56
C ASP A 230 -0.57 7.61 -17.32
N THR A 231 -0.11 7.53 -16.08
CA THR A 231 1.00 6.65 -15.69
C THR A 231 0.56 5.20 -15.58
N LEU A 232 1.35 4.30 -16.17
CA LEU A 232 1.24 2.87 -15.91
C LEU A 232 2.59 2.36 -15.39
N PRO A 233 2.79 2.31 -14.07
CA PRO A 233 3.95 1.69 -13.46
C PRO A 233 3.94 0.19 -13.76
N ILE A 234 4.99 -0.31 -14.42
CA ILE A 234 5.17 -1.73 -14.75
C ILE A 234 6.41 -2.28 -14.04
N GLN A 235 6.29 -3.46 -13.44
CA GLN A 235 7.41 -4.13 -12.81
C GLN A 235 8.41 -4.62 -13.88
N LYS A 236 9.71 -4.40 -13.65
CA LYS A 236 10.81 -4.76 -14.55
C LYS A 236 11.86 -5.65 -13.88
N GLY A 237 12.23 -5.31 -12.65
CA GLY A 237 12.85 -6.20 -11.68
C GLY A 237 11.93 -6.30 -10.46
N LEU A 238 12.21 -7.22 -9.55
CA LEU A 238 11.41 -7.43 -8.36
C LEU A 238 11.36 -6.16 -7.48
N GLY A 239 10.16 -5.66 -7.20
CA GLY A 239 9.94 -4.37 -6.52
C GLY A 239 10.32 -3.13 -7.34
N ILE A 240 10.80 -3.26 -8.59
CA ILE A 240 11.29 -2.14 -9.42
C ILE A 240 10.26 -1.82 -10.52
N PHE A 241 9.64 -0.65 -10.41
CA PHE A 241 8.61 -0.12 -11.31
C PHE A 241 9.16 1.02 -12.18
N VAL A 242 8.73 1.06 -13.44
CA VAL A 242 9.02 2.15 -14.40
C VAL A 242 7.76 2.51 -15.19
N GLN A 243 7.70 3.69 -15.81
CA GLN A 243 6.63 4.00 -16.76
C GLN A 243 6.62 3.02 -17.93
N ARG A 244 5.44 2.50 -18.30
CA ARG A 244 5.28 1.81 -19.60
C ARG A 244 5.54 2.78 -20.74
N LYS A 245 6.68 2.63 -21.41
CA LYS A 245 6.89 3.18 -22.76
C LYS A 245 5.86 2.55 -23.72
N PRO A 246 4.99 3.33 -24.41
CA PRO A 246 4.04 2.77 -25.37
C PRO A 246 4.75 2.09 -26.55
N GLY A 247 4.20 0.96 -27.01
CA GLY A 247 4.67 0.28 -28.22
C GLY A 247 4.31 1.07 -29.49
N VAL A 248 4.91 0.70 -30.63
CA VAL A 248 4.73 1.41 -31.91
C VAL A 248 3.24 1.50 -32.30
N ILE A 249 2.51 0.38 -32.20
CA ILE A 249 1.08 0.31 -32.51
C ILE A 249 0.27 1.23 -31.59
N GLU A 250 0.55 1.20 -30.29
CA GLU A 250 -0.16 2.05 -29.33
C GLU A 250 0.12 3.54 -29.54
N LYS A 251 1.34 3.93 -29.94
CA LYS A 251 1.65 5.31 -30.35
C LYS A 251 0.84 5.74 -31.58
N THR A 252 0.66 4.87 -32.57
CA THR A 252 -0.19 5.16 -33.74
C THR A 252 -1.65 5.35 -33.33
N CYS A 253 -2.18 4.48 -32.46
CA CYS A 253 -3.53 4.64 -31.92
C CYS A 253 -3.70 5.92 -31.09
N GLU A 254 -2.68 6.32 -30.32
CA GLU A 254 -2.69 7.54 -29.52
C GLU A 254 -2.62 8.80 -30.41
N PHE A 255 -1.76 8.80 -31.43
CA PHE A 255 -1.67 9.88 -32.42
C PHE A 255 -3.00 10.10 -33.16
N LEU A 256 -3.64 9.01 -33.61
CA LEU A 256 -5.00 9.06 -34.17
C LEU A 256 -6.03 9.53 -33.13
N GLY A 257 -5.88 9.12 -31.86
CA GLY A 257 -6.69 9.59 -30.74
C GLY A 257 -6.61 11.09 -30.46
N ARG A 258 -5.42 11.68 -30.64
CA ARG A 258 -5.18 13.13 -30.55
C ARG A 258 -5.77 13.87 -31.76
N LEU A 259 -5.68 13.30 -32.97
CA LEU A 259 -6.33 13.82 -34.18
C LEU A 259 -7.87 13.86 -34.06
N VAL A 260 -8.48 12.93 -33.32
CA VAL A 260 -9.92 12.98 -32.98
C VAL A 260 -10.23 13.70 -31.66
N GLY A 261 -9.33 14.57 -31.19
CA GLY A 261 -9.64 15.59 -30.17
C GLY A 261 -9.53 15.17 -28.70
N ARG A 262 -8.99 14.00 -28.37
CA ARG A 262 -8.70 13.67 -26.96
C ARG A 262 -7.52 14.50 -26.44
N LYS A 263 -7.80 15.42 -25.51
CA LYS A 263 -6.78 16.22 -24.81
C LYS A 263 -6.21 15.47 -23.59
N PRO A 264 -4.90 15.58 -23.30
CA PRO A 264 -4.36 15.18 -22.00
C PRO A 264 -4.87 16.13 -20.90
N VAL A 265 -5.02 15.61 -19.68
CA VAL A 265 -5.37 16.39 -18.50
C VAL A 265 -4.11 17.03 -17.93
N ASN A 266 -4.14 18.34 -17.66
CA ASN A 266 -3.05 19.05 -17.02
C ASN A 266 -3.46 19.39 -15.58
N ILE A 267 -2.87 18.72 -14.58
CA ILE A 267 -3.17 18.98 -13.16
C ILE A 267 -2.41 20.24 -12.71
N PRO A 268 -3.05 21.26 -12.14
CA PRO A 268 -2.33 22.31 -11.43
C PRO A 268 -1.68 21.74 -10.17
N ALA A 269 -0.40 22.07 -9.92
CA ALA A 269 0.32 21.60 -8.73
C ALA A 269 -0.37 22.09 -7.44
N VAL A 270 -0.81 21.15 -6.60
CA VAL A 270 -1.37 21.46 -5.28
C VAL A 270 -0.22 21.74 -4.32
N ALA A 271 -0.16 22.95 -3.77
CA ALA A 271 0.93 23.37 -2.89
C ALA A 271 1.05 22.46 -1.65
N ASN A 272 2.25 21.97 -1.40
CA ASN A 272 2.55 21.05 -0.30
C ASN A 272 2.78 21.83 1.02
N PRO A 273 2.00 21.57 2.10
CA PRO A 273 2.11 22.29 3.36
C PRO A 273 3.27 21.82 4.26
N ASP A 274 3.92 20.70 3.95
CA ASP A 274 5.01 20.12 4.75
C ASP A 274 6.41 20.65 4.34
N VAL A 275 6.48 21.68 3.48
CA VAL A 275 7.70 22.45 3.22
C VAL A 275 7.91 23.45 4.35
N GLU A 276 8.43 22.96 5.48
CA GLU A 276 8.75 23.77 6.64
C GLU A 276 9.90 24.74 6.30
N ALA A 277 9.58 26.02 6.15
CA ALA A 277 10.58 27.05 5.86
C ALA A 277 11.59 27.16 7.02
N PRO A 278 12.89 27.35 6.75
CA PRO A 278 13.90 27.41 7.81
C PRO A 278 13.60 28.57 8.77
N ALA A 279 13.51 28.26 10.06
CA ALA A 279 13.29 29.25 11.10
C ALA A 279 14.41 30.31 11.07
N PRO A 280 14.09 31.61 11.18
CA PRO A 280 15.09 32.66 11.12
C PRO A 280 16.07 32.56 12.29
N GLU A 281 17.38 32.61 11.99
CA GLU A 281 18.44 32.49 12.99
C GLU A 281 18.32 33.56 14.07
N ALA A 282 18.19 33.12 15.33
CA ALA A 282 18.11 34.01 16.47
C ALA A 282 19.47 34.68 16.74
N LYS A 283 19.62 35.93 16.27
CA LYS A 283 20.81 36.75 16.53
C LYS A 283 21.03 36.91 18.04
N ALA A 284 22.14 36.37 18.53
CA ALA A 284 22.54 36.48 19.94
C ALA A 284 23.15 37.87 20.23
N GLU A 285 22.32 38.85 20.58
CA GLU A 285 22.81 40.12 21.13
C GLU A 285 23.19 39.98 22.60
N ALA A 286 24.44 40.31 22.93
CA ALA A 286 24.96 40.27 24.30
C ALA A 286 24.45 41.47 25.12
N LYS A 287 23.99 41.22 26.36
CA LYS A 287 23.73 42.28 27.35
C LYS A 287 24.65 42.14 28.56
N LYS A 288 25.34 43.23 28.91
CA LYS A 288 26.14 43.38 30.13
C LYS A 288 25.23 43.47 31.37
N PRO A 289 25.74 43.13 32.57
CA PRO A 289 24.96 43.11 33.80
C PRO A 289 24.81 44.50 34.43
N THR A 290 23.73 44.69 35.20
CA THR A 290 23.56 45.79 36.15
C THR A 290 23.06 45.28 37.51
N THR A 291 23.47 45.97 38.58
CA THR A 291 23.12 45.71 39.99
C THR A 291 21.73 46.33 40.31
N SER A 292 21.03 46.09 41.43
CA SER A 292 21.47 45.99 42.84
C SER A 292 20.40 45.39 43.78
N LYS A 293 20.85 44.93 44.97
CA LYS A 293 20.19 44.93 46.32
C LYS A 293 18.68 44.59 46.42
N LYS A 294 18.26 43.50 47.08
CA LYS A 294 18.41 43.09 48.51
C LYS A 294 17.40 43.72 49.49
N ALA A 295 16.38 42.94 49.85
CA ALA A 295 15.66 42.95 51.13
C ALA A 295 15.31 41.48 51.48
N ALA A 296 15.05 41.13 52.74
CA ALA A 296 14.87 39.74 53.16
C ALA A 296 13.90 39.60 54.35
N ALA A 297 13.13 38.52 54.37
CA ALA A 297 12.38 38.05 55.54
C ALA A 297 12.44 36.51 55.63
N LYS A 298 12.74 36.05 56.84
CA LYS A 298 12.88 34.66 57.34
C LYS A 298 11.60 34.41 58.20
N VAL A 299 11.11 33.23 58.60
CA VAL A 299 11.58 31.82 58.65
C VAL A 299 10.32 30.88 58.73
N ASP A 300 10.52 29.56 58.89
CA ASP A 300 9.71 28.58 59.69
C ASP A 300 8.27 28.17 59.24
N GLU A 301 7.74 26.97 59.57
CA GLU A 301 8.33 25.65 59.91
C GLU A 301 7.33 24.52 59.49
N LYS A 302 7.59 23.24 59.81
CA LYS A 302 6.90 22.02 59.34
C LYS A 302 5.57 21.69 60.06
N ALA A 303 4.65 21.18 59.26
CA ALA A 303 3.79 19.99 59.46
C ALA A 303 3.06 19.73 60.80
N GLU A 304 1.73 19.53 60.71
CA GLU A 304 1.07 18.40 61.41
C GLU A 304 -0.26 17.97 60.73
N THR A 305 -0.73 16.77 61.11
CA THR A 305 -2.06 16.14 60.86
C THR A 305 -2.39 15.31 62.12
N PRO A 306 -3.64 14.92 62.49
CA PRO A 306 -4.75 14.49 61.60
C PRO A 306 -6.21 14.68 62.16
N LYS A 307 -7.20 13.97 61.59
CA LYS A 307 -8.54 13.62 62.15
C LYS A 307 -9.55 14.79 62.37
N ALA A 308 -10.86 14.59 62.55
CA ALA A 308 -11.81 13.55 62.09
C ALA A 308 -13.28 14.03 62.28
N GLU A 309 -14.22 13.37 61.57
CA GLU A 309 -15.68 13.22 61.85
C GLU A 309 -16.56 14.37 62.42
N ALA A 310 -17.58 14.80 61.65
CA ALA A 310 -18.93 15.14 62.17
C ALA A 310 -20.02 15.15 61.07
N LYS A 311 -21.29 15.00 61.48
CA LYS A 311 -22.57 15.01 60.72
C LYS A 311 -23.68 15.48 61.73
N PRO A 312 -24.99 15.64 61.42
CA PRO A 312 -25.75 15.56 60.16
C PRO A 312 -26.86 16.64 59.95
N LYS A 313 -27.75 16.41 58.96
CA LYS A 313 -29.03 17.12 58.64
C LYS A 313 -28.87 18.53 58.04
N GLY A 314 -29.68 18.98 57.08
CA GLY A 314 -30.77 18.33 56.31
C GLY A 314 -31.69 19.41 55.70
N LYS A 315 -32.47 19.19 54.62
CA LYS A 315 -32.75 17.97 53.84
C LYS A 315 -32.32 18.19 52.35
N ASP A 316 -33.06 18.04 51.22
CA ASP A 316 -34.40 17.49 50.83
C ASP A 316 -34.34 16.93 49.37
N THR A 317 -35.46 16.49 48.79
CA THR A 317 -35.57 15.75 47.49
C THR A 317 -36.83 16.15 46.67
N PRO A 318 -37.11 15.64 45.43
CA PRO A 318 -36.41 14.59 44.64
C PRO A 318 -36.13 14.89 43.14
N ALA A 319 -35.27 14.07 42.54
CA ALA A 319 -35.30 13.70 41.11
C ALA A 319 -34.96 12.19 40.97
N PRO A 320 -35.53 11.44 40.01
CA PRO A 320 -35.44 9.97 40.01
C PRO A 320 -34.28 9.38 39.16
N LYS A 321 -33.43 8.57 39.80
CA LYS A 321 -32.67 7.45 39.22
C LYS A 321 -32.69 6.30 40.26
N VAL A 322 -33.25 5.13 39.94
CA VAL A 322 -32.59 3.97 39.31
C VAL A 322 -31.41 3.42 40.14
N GLU A 323 -31.67 2.36 40.91
CA GLU A 323 -30.84 1.13 41.00
C GLU A 323 -31.49 0.06 41.92
N ALA A 324 -31.44 -1.23 41.55
CA ALA A 324 -31.24 -2.41 42.44
C ALA A 324 -31.50 -3.78 41.73
N LYS A 325 -30.88 -4.83 42.27
CA LYS A 325 -30.91 -6.27 41.90
C LYS A 325 -32.07 -7.02 42.64
N PRO A 326 -32.51 -8.27 42.31
CA PRO A 326 -31.66 -9.46 42.13
C PRO A 326 -32.15 -10.59 41.16
N LYS A 327 -31.50 -11.76 41.24
CA LYS A 327 -31.66 -12.97 40.40
C LYS A 327 -32.91 -13.82 40.75
N ALA A 328 -33.47 -14.51 39.74
CA ALA A 328 -34.26 -15.74 39.89
C ALA A 328 -33.97 -16.73 38.72
N LYS A 329 -34.55 -17.94 38.73
CA LYS A 329 -34.12 -19.09 37.90
C LYS A 329 -34.95 -19.31 36.62
N GLY A 330 -34.32 -19.89 35.59
CA GLY A 330 -34.94 -20.64 34.49
C GLY A 330 -34.31 -22.04 34.35
N PRO A 331 -34.96 -23.00 33.66
CA PRO A 331 -34.59 -24.43 33.72
C PRO A 331 -33.44 -24.85 32.79
N ALA A 332 -33.06 -26.13 32.87
CA ALA A 332 -31.78 -26.66 32.38
C ALA A 332 -31.89 -27.73 31.27
N ALA A 333 -30.79 -27.92 30.53
CA ALA A 333 -30.48 -29.13 29.77
C ALA A 333 -29.17 -29.74 30.29
N LYS A 334 -29.03 -31.07 30.24
CA LYS A 334 -27.87 -31.80 30.81
C LYS A 334 -26.89 -32.31 29.75
N SER A 335 -25.64 -32.41 30.19
CA SER A 335 -24.54 -33.27 29.73
C SER A 335 -24.96 -34.71 29.36
N LEU A 336 -24.20 -35.51 28.60
CA LEU A 336 -22.87 -36.12 28.91
C LEU A 336 -22.19 -36.56 27.57
N THR A 337 -20.95 -36.21 27.22
CA THR A 337 -19.60 -36.70 27.66
C THR A 337 -19.21 -38.15 27.32
N ALA A 338 -18.36 -38.33 26.29
CA ALA A 338 -17.31 -39.37 26.12
C ALA A 338 -16.56 -39.06 24.79
N GLY A 339 -15.31 -39.44 24.52
CA GLY A 339 -14.24 -40.08 25.29
C GLY A 339 -13.01 -40.29 24.37
N ALA A 340 -11.77 -40.21 24.87
CA ALA A 340 -10.55 -40.24 24.04
C ALA A 340 -9.79 -41.58 24.10
N PRO A 341 -9.01 -41.93 23.05
CA PRO A 341 -7.86 -42.84 23.16
C PRO A 341 -6.51 -42.11 22.93
N LYS A 342 -5.39 -42.76 23.30
CA LYS A 342 -4.03 -42.20 23.25
C LYS A 342 -3.15 -42.81 22.16
N GLY A 343 -2.39 -41.96 21.47
CA GLY A 343 -0.92 -42.04 21.30
C GLY A 343 -0.26 -43.26 20.62
N ALA A 344 0.52 -42.97 19.57
CA ALA A 344 1.70 -43.73 19.14
C ALA A 344 2.78 -42.76 18.61
N ALA A 345 4.06 -43.14 18.68
CA ALA A 345 5.21 -42.29 18.32
C ALA A 345 5.87 -42.74 17.00
N PRO A 346 6.59 -41.85 16.26
CA PRO A 346 7.19 -42.18 14.97
C PRO A 346 8.55 -42.89 15.10
N PRO A 347 8.86 -43.89 14.24
CA PRO A 347 10.17 -44.55 14.20
C PRO A 347 11.23 -43.74 13.43
N LYS A 348 12.52 -43.98 13.73
CA LYS A 348 13.67 -43.43 12.99
C LYS A 348 14.68 -44.52 12.59
N ALA A 349 15.09 -44.45 11.31
CA ALA A 349 16.40 -44.78 10.74
C ALA A 349 17.03 -46.19 10.87
N LYS A 350 17.46 -46.74 9.72
CA LYS A 350 18.78 -47.33 9.38
C LYS A 350 18.70 -47.98 7.97
N THR A 351 19.25 -47.38 6.90
CA THR A 351 20.65 -47.43 6.35
C THR A 351 20.98 -48.64 5.46
N GLU A 352 21.46 -48.33 4.25
CA GLU A 352 22.14 -49.20 3.25
C GLU A 352 21.25 -50.27 2.57
N VAL A 353 21.53 -50.80 1.37
CA VAL A 353 22.80 -51.03 0.63
C VAL A 353 22.72 -50.56 -0.85
N LYS A 354 23.87 -50.41 -1.51
CA LYS A 354 24.04 -50.08 -2.95
C LYS A 354 23.76 -51.29 -3.88
N PRO A 355 23.69 -51.06 -5.20
CA PRO A 355 24.77 -51.59 -6.05
C PRO A 355 25.52 -50.51 -6.85
N LYS A 356 26.63 -50.92 -7.47
CA LYS A 356 27.55 -50.15 -8.33
C LYS A 356 28.07 -51.12 -9.42
N VAL A 357 28.75 -50.60 -10.46
CA VAL A 357 29.29 -51.34 -11.62
C VAL A 357 28.16 -51.62 -12.64
N GLU A 358 28.31 -51.45 -13.96
CA GLU A 358 29.53 -51.39 -14.79
C GLU A 358 29.60 -50.16 -15.73
N ALA A 359 30.66 -50.01 -16.55
CA ALA A 359 30.85 -48.83 -17.41
C ALA A 359 31.72 -49.05 -18.68
N LYS A 360 31.18 -48.64 -19.85
CA LYS A 360 31.88 -48.38 -21.13
C LYS A 360 32.58 -49.60 -21.80
N PRO A 361 33.12 -49.52 -23.04
CA PRO A 361 33.10 -48.44 -24.07
C PRO A 361 32.15 -48.82 -25.26
N GLN A 362 32.21 -48.36 -26.53
CA GLN A 362 33.26 -47.70 -27.34
C GLN A 362 32.69 -46.95 -28.58
N ALA A 363 33.61 -46.28 -29.30
CA ALA A 363 33.55 -45.49 -30.55
C ALA A 363 32.69 -46.05 -31.73
N LYS A 364 32.47 -45.36 -32.87
CA LYS A 364 33.13 -44.22 -33.57
C LYS A 364 32.06 -43.18 -34.02
N ALA A 365 32.30 -41.96 -34.55
CA ALA A 365 33.24 -41.47 -35.57
C ALA A 365 33.12 -42.22 -36.93
N GLU A 366 33.50 -41.68 -38.08
CA GLU A 366 33.92 -40.30 -38.42
C GLU A 366 32.68 -39.48 -38.91
N GLU A 367 32.61 -38.43 -39.76
CA GLU A 367 33.57 -37.58 -40.49
C GLU A 367 33.07 -36.10 -40.66
N GLN A 368 32.86 -35.53 -41.87
CA GLN A 368 32.76 -34.07 -42.15
C GLN A 368 31.99 -33.69 -43.44
N THR A 369 31.45 -32.46 -43.52
CA THR A 369 31.55 -31.46 -44.64
C THR A 369 30.65 -30.24 -44.33
N PHE A 370 31.16 -29.01 -44.18
CA PHE A 370 31.55 -28.05 -45.24
C PHE A 370 30.46 -27.72 -46.28
N PHE A 371 29.86 -26.52 -46.16
CA PHE A 371 29.80 -25.58 -47.29
C PHE A 371 29.63 -24.14 -46.79
N SER A 372 30.15 -23.17 -47.56
CA SER A 372 30.16 -21.74 -47.27
C SER A 372 29.64 -20.93 -48.47
N GLY A 373 28.89 -19.86 -48.21
CA GLY A 373 28.38 -18.94 -49.23
C GLY A 373 26.94 -18.49 -48.91
N SER A 374 26.57 -17.21 -49.04
CA SER A 374 27.37 -16.02 -49.40
C SER A 374 26.80 -14.77 -48.72
#